data_AF-A0A2A6M9D7-F1
#
_entry.id   AF-A0A2A6M9D7-F1
#
_cell.length_a   1.000
_cell.length_b   1.000
_cell.length_c   1.000
_cell.angle_alpha   90.00
_cell.angle_beta   90.00
_cell.angle_gamma   90.00
#
_symmetry.space_group_name_H-M   'P 1'
#
loop_
_entity.id
_entity.type
_entity.pdbx_description
1 polymer ?
#
loop_
_entity_poly.entity_id
_entity_poly.type
_entity_poly.pdbx_seq_one_letter_code
_entity_poly.pdbx_strand_id
1 'polypeptide(L)' 'MMIFDDDVEEAIAIACEELAMTRDELIRLIIREWMEQYGFLPFHELDDGSETEGNA' A
#
# COMPACT_ATOMS: atom_id res chain seq x y z
N MET A 1 -0.96 -16.84 -8.13
CA MET A 1 -0.23 -16.56 -6.88
C MET A 1 1.21 -16.31 -7.27
N MET A 2 1.69 -15.07 -7.16
CA MET A 2 3.11 -14.77 -7.30
C MET A 2 3.80 -15.32 -6.06
N ILE A 3 4.83 -16.14 -6.24
CA ILE A 3 5.61 -16.73 -5.15
C ILE A 3 6.96 -16.00 -5.18
N PHE A 4 7.28 -15.34 -4.07
CA PHE A 4 8.58 -14.72 -3.85
C PHE A 4 9.55 -15.71 -3.21
N ASP A 5 10.82 -15.32 -3.13
CA ASP A 5 11.81 -16.05 -2.36
C ASP A 5 11.40 -16.13 -0.87
N ASP A 6 11.84 -17.18 -0.18
CA ASP A 6 11.37 -17.52 1.17
C ASP A 6 11.54 -16.36 2.18
N ASP A 7 12.64 -15.61 2.08
CA ASP A 7 12.93 -14.45 2.91
C ASP A 7 11.96 -13.28 2.66
N VAL A 8 11.58 -13.08 1.40
CA VAL A 8 10.60 -12.06 1.01
C VAL A 8 9.19 -12.47 1.45
N GLU A 9 8.81 -13.74 1.32
CA GLU A 9 7.51 -14.21 1.83
C GLU A 9 7.41 -14.10 3.36
N GLU A 10 8.49 -14.40 4.09
CA GLU A 10 8.55 -14.22 5.55
C GLU A 10 8.39 -12.75 5.94
N ALA A 11 9.12 -11.84 5.28
CA ALA A 11 9.01 -10.41 5.53
C ALA A 11 7.60 -9.87 5.23
N ILE A 12 6.98 -10.33 4.13
CA ILE A 12 5.61 -9.97 3.77
C ILE A 12 4.62 -10.48 4.82
N ALA A 13 4.79 -11.71 5.32
CA ALA A 13 3.91 -12.28 6.34
C ALA A 13 3.98 -11.47 7.66
N ILE A 14 5.19 -11.12 8.11
CA ILE A 14 5.41 -10.28 9.29
C ILE A 14 4.74 -8.91 9.08
N ALA A 15 4.97 -8.26 7.94
CA ALA A 15 4.37 -6.96 7.64
C ALA A 15 2.83 -7.01 7.57
N CYS A 16 2.24 -8.10 7.08
CA CYS A 16 0.80 -8.30 7.09
C CYS A 16 0.24 -8.36 8.51
N GLU A 17 0.93 -9.05 9.42
CA GLU A 17 0.54 -9.14 10.83
C GLU A 17 0.63 -7.77 11.52
N GLU A 18 1.77 -7.08 11.37
CA GLU A 18 2.03 -5.78 12.02
C GLU A 18 1.08 -4.67 11.52
N LEU A 19 0.74 -4.68 10.23
CA LEU A 19 -0.12 -3.66 9.62
C LEU A 19 -1.60 -4.05 9.60
N ALA A 20 -1.94 -5.26 10.06
CA ALA A 20 -3.28 -5.84 9.97
C ALA A 20 -3.87 -5.80 8.54
N MET A 21 -3.03 -6.08 7.54
CA MET A 21 -3.41 -6.09 6.12
C MET A 21 -3.34 -7.50 5.55
N THR A 22 -4.12 -7.78 4.51
CA THR A 22 -3.93 -8.99 3.72
C THR A 22 -2.68 -8.87 2.84
N ARG A 23 -2.08 -10.00 2.50
CA ARG A 23 -0.93 -10.06 1.57
C ARG A 23 -1.18 -9.32 0.25
N ASP A 24 -2.38 -9.43 -0.28
CA ASP A 24 -2.78 -8.81 -1.55
C ASP A 24 -2.92 -7.29 -1.43
N GLU A 25 -3.45 -6.79 -0.30
CA GLU A 25 -3.50 -5.35 0.00
C GLU A 25 -2.09 -4.77 0.18
N LEU A 26 -1.24 -5.45 0.96
CA LEU A 26 0.13 -5.01 1.21
C LEU A 26 0.96 -4.94 -0.09
N ILE A 27 0.89 -5.98 -0.93
CA ILE A 27 1.61 -6.00 -2.21
C ILE A 27 1.11 -4.89 -3.13
N ARG A 28 -0.21 -4.67 -3.21
CA ARG A 28 -0.76 -3.55 -3.99
C ARG A 28 -0.29 -2.20 -3.50
N LEU A 29 -0.22 -2.01 -2.18
CA LEU A 29 0.29 -0.80 -1.56
C LEU A 29 1.75 -0.56 -1.95
N ILE A 30 2.63 -1.53 -1.69
CA ILE A 30 4.07 -1.44 -1.98
C ILE A 30 4.32 -1.15 -3.47
N ILE A 31 3.65 -1.87 -4.37
CA ILE A 31 3.81 -1.68 -5.81
C ILE A 31 3.31 -0.30 -6.23
N ARG A 32 2.17 0.16 -5.69
CA ARG A 32 1.64 1.51 -5.99
C ARG A 32 2.64 2.58 -5.57
N GLU A 33 3.10 2.55 -4.32
CA GLU A 33 4.05 3.55 -3.81
C GLU A 33 5.34 3.55 -4.62
N TRP A 34 5.87 2.37 -4.94
CA TRP A 34 7.03 2.25 -5.83
C TRP A 34 6.76 2.88 -7.21
N MET A 35 5.62 2.58 -7.84
CA MET A 35 5.29 3.15 -9.15
C MET A 35 5.10 4.67 -9.11
N GLU A 36 4.55 5.22 -8.03
CA GLU A 36 4.38 6.65 -7.84
C GLU A 36 5.74 7.36 -7.65
N GLN A 37 6.63 6.79 -6.84
CA GLN A 37 7.98 7.34 -6.63
C GLN A 37 8.80 7.46 -7.91
N TYR A 38 8.64 6.52 -8.84
CA TYR A 38 9.35 6.53 -10.13
C TYR A 38 8.55 7.21 -11.26
N GLY A 39 7.39 7.80 -10.97
CA GLY A 39 6.57 8.54 -11.93
C GLY A 39 5.86 7.67 -12.96
N PHE A 40 5.74 6.36 -12.72
CA PHE A 40 4.91 5.45 -13.53
C PHE A 40 3.42 5.62 -13.23
N LEU A 41 3.08 6.08 -12.02
CA LEU A 41 1.74 6.49 -11.63
C LEU A 41 1.77 7.94 -11.12
N PRO A 42 0.68 8.72 -11.33
CA PRO A 42 0.52 9.98 -10.62
C PRO A 42 0.41 9.71 -9.12
N PHE A 43 1.05 10.54 -8.31
CA PHE A 43 0.99 10.43 -6.84
C PHE A 43 -0.46 10.55 -6.38
N HIS A 44 -0.95 9.53 -5.69
CA HIS A 44 -2.26 9.59 -5.07
C HIS A 44 -2.07 10.21 -3.68
N GLU A 45 -2.45 11.48 -3.52
CA GLU A 45 -2.70 11.99 -2.17
C GLU A 45 -3.79 11.10 -1.59
N LEU A 46 -3.44 10.28 -0.60
CA LEU A 46 -4.40 9.63 0.27
C LEU A 46 -5.23 10.77 0.86
N ASP A 47 -6.44 10.95 0.36
CA ASP A 47 -7.41 11.93 0.82
C ASP A 47 -7.63 11.67 2.32
N ASP A 48 -6.86 12.38 3.14
CA ASP A 48 -7.02 12.40 4.60
C ASP A 48 -8.32 13.14 4.86
N GLY A 49 -9.39 12.35 4.99
CA GLY A 49 -10.78 12.76 4.99
C GLY A 49 -11.03 14.06 5.76
N SER A 50 -10.96 15.17 5.05
CA SER A 50 -11.56 16.42 5.46
C SER A 50 -12.47 16.91 4.33
N GLU A 51 -13.57 16.19 4.14
CA GLU A 51 -14.84 16.86 3.92
C GLU A 51 -15.07 17.79 5.12
N THR A 52 -14.41 18.95 5.12
CA THR A 52 -15.02 20.13 5.72
C THR A 52 -16.23 20.41 4.83
N GLU A 53 -17.37 19.84 5.20
CA GLU A 53 -18.66 20.34 4.76
C GLU A 53 -18.68 21.82 5.12
N GLY A 54 -18.33 22.67 4.14
CA GLY A 54 -18.44 24.10 4.21
C GLY A 54 -19.90 24.47 4.35
N ASN A 55 -20.42 24.38 5.57
CA ASN A 55 -21.69 24.93 5.94
C ASN A 55 -21.48 26.38 6.41
N ALA A 56 -22.18 27.28 5.70
CA ALA A 56 -22.39 28.72 5.94
C ALA A 56 -21.34 29.70 5.39
#